data_AF-A0AAN6YSJ8-F1
#
_entry.id   AF-A0AAN6YSJ8-F1
#
_cell.length_a   1.000
_cell.length_b   1.000
_cell.length_c   1.000
_cell.angle_alpha   90.00
_cell.angle_beta   90.00
_cell.angle_gamma   90.00
#
_symmetry.space_group_name_H-M   'P 1'
#
loop_
_entity.id
_entity.type
_entity.pdbx_description
1 polymer ?
#
loop_
_entity_poly.entity_id
_entity_poly.type
_entity_poly.pdbx_seq_one_letter_code
_entity_poly.pdbx_strand_id
1 'polypeptide(L)'
;MHSTIRPNAWVALKLPSGITKVIQITPNTTISLGKYGSFPANLIIGRPYHLTFELQDKLPNENFSRLRVVPTSELYAEVFADEASPSCSTPAVGASDSIISIADGEEFSLVDDKGNVVARSNREVIDDSARQTLTQDEIEELKRDGSNAGKDVIAKLLLSHTALDQKTSFSLAKYKLLKTKKYIRRFQVLPIDVASFAQWQLEERDANKILDMRAEMIGLVGCWGNVHFAGEDVLLRDPNAAMDQGEEALLPVPQEPLRGRWLVVDDTCGLLVAAMAERMGVLYPEESEDAASGKTEGQNGESVDQAQQHPHRPKDSGEVANEVSKDNGDTEMVEADAVPSASKTDWKPKQKPRPSDFAIPYSQTNTITVLHGASQANLSLLNYWGFDITSPNHPPHPLLNHLMTLTWLQLLKPELDSSYSTPPPTASAETLASWKPSRRGNFHRKRRRFARIRHIVDTTRAGNFSGLVCASTMDPISILKHTLPLLAGGAPIAIYSPTVEPLAALADCFSVARRTAWLSGDVPEIADLSVEELERWPGNERFPLNPTLVQGTSIQTSRARHWQVLPGRTHPLMTERGGPDGFVFTGWRAKPAEGKVAAKGKFKRRKVGSEGTENSSMRAEVGVE
;
A
#
# COMPACT_ATOMS: atom_id res chain seq x y z
N MET A 1 6.87 -5.53 6.05
CA MET A 1 7.47 -5.75 4.71
C MET A 1 8.82 -6.42 4.88
N HIS A 2 9.16 -7.39 4.03
CA HIS A 2 10.43 -8.12 4.16
C HIS A 2 11.64 -7.27 3.74
N SER A 3 12.78 -7.47 4.41
CA SER A 3 14.04 -6.79 4.10
C SER A 3 14.72 -7.30 2.81
N THR A 4 14.37 -8.51 2.38
CA THR A 4 14.96 -9.22 1.24
C THR A 4 13.90 -9.69 0.25
N ILE A 5 14.32 -9.90 -0.99
CA ILE A 5 13.46 -10.36 -2.08
C ILE A 5 13.06 -11.82 -1.84
N ARG A 6 11.80 -12.06 -1.51
CA ARG A 6 11.25 -13.41 -1.29
C ARG A 6 10.79 -14.05 -2.60
N PRO A 7 10.78 -15.40 -2.69
CA PRO A 7 10.08 -16.12 -3.75
C PRO A 7 8.63 -15.67 -3.90
N ASN A 8 8.15 -15.56 -5.13
CA ASN A 8 6.78 -15.16 -5.50
C ASN A 8 6.35 -13.77 -5.00
N ALA A 9 7.25 -12.97 -4.44
CA ALA A 9 6.96 -11.60 -4.08
C ALA A 9 6.84 -10.71 -5.34
N TRP A 10 5.95 -9.73 -5.29
CA TRP A 10 5.91 -8.66 -6.28
C TRP A 10 7.02 -7.64 -5.98
N VAL A 11 7.72 -7.22 -7.04
CA VAL A 11 8.79 -6.22 -6.94
C VAL A 11 8.70 -5.22 -8.09
N ALA A 12 9.22 -4.03 -7.88
CA ALA A 12 9.38 -3.02 -8.92
C ALA A 12 10.81 -3.05 -9.48
N LEU A 13 10.95 -3.23 -10.78
CA LEU A 13 12.23 -3.12 -11.49
C LEU A 13 12.32 -1.75 -12.14
N LYS A 14 13.16 -0.88 -11.58
CA LYS A 14 13.44 0.45 -12.14
C LYS A 14 14.53 0.35 -13.21
N LEU A 15 14.17 0.67 -14.44
CA LEU A 15 15.07 0.61 -15.59
C LEU A 15 15.85 1.93 -15.76
N PRO A 16 16.99 1.92 -16.49
CA PRO A 16 17.78 3.13 -16.75
C PRO A 16 17.00 4.18 -17.54
N SER A 17 16.01 3.76 -18.33
CA SER A 17 15.08 4.65 -19.01
C SER A 17 14.22 5.50 -18.06
N GLY A 18 14.12 5.12 -16.79
CA GLY A 18 13.20 5.70 -15.80
C GLY A 18 11.91 4.90 -15.63
N ILE A 19 11.56 4.05 -16.60
CA ILE A 19 10.35 3.21 -16.58
C ILE A 19 10.44 2.19 -15.45
N THR A 20 9.34 2.01 -14.73
CA THR A 20 9.23 1.02 -13.66
C THR A 20 8.36 -0.15 -14.11
N LYS A 21 8.91 -1.37 -14.02
CA LYS A 21 8.17 -2.62 -14.31
C LYS A 21 7.86 -3.36 -13.01
N VAL A 22 6.59 -3.49 -12.67
CA VAL A 22 6.15 -4.34 -11.56
C VAL A 22 5.94 -5.76 -12.05
N ILE A 23 6.61 -6.73 -11.43
CA ILE A 23 6.55 -8.16 -11.79
C ILE A 23 6.58 -9.03 -10.53
N GLN A 24 6.04 -10.25 -10.65
CA GLN A 24 6.16 -11.27 -9.62
C GLN A 24 7.45 -12.08 -9.82
N ILE A 25 8.22 -12.29 -8.76
CA ILE A 25 9.49 -13.03 -8.80
C ILE A 25 9.23 -14.53 -8.60
N THR A 26 8.73 -15.18 -9.65
CA THR A 26 8.52 -16.64 -9.65
C THR A 26 9.86 -17.38 -9.76
N PRO A 27 10.19 -18.29 -8.83
CA PRO A 27 11.42 -19.08 -8.91
C PRO A 27 11.54 -19.87 -10.22
N ASN A 28 12.77 -20.10 -10.66
CA ASN A 28 13.11 -20.87 -11.86
C ASN A 28 12.54 -20.30 -13.17
N THR A 29 12.23 -19.01 -13.20
CA THR A 29 11.80 -18.30 -14.42
C THR A 29 12.87 -17.33 -14.91
N THR A 30 12.74 -16.86 -16.14
CA THR A 30 13.62 -15.83 -16.72
C THR A 30 12.88 -14.49 -16.78
N ILE A 31 13.52 -13.44 -16.27
CA ILE A 31 13.00 -12.08 -16.26
C ILE A 31 13.55 -11.32 -17.46
N SER A 32 12.67 -10.72 -18.25
CA SER A 32 13.04 -9.89 -19.41
C SER A 32 12.98 -8.40 -19.10
N LEU A 33 14.09 -7.71 -19.31
CA LEU A 33 14.22 -6.25 -19.21
C LEU A 33 13.97 -5.56 -20.57
N GLY A 34 13.50 -6.28 -21.58
CA GLY A 34 13.34 -5.79 -22.94
C GLY A 34 14.70 -5.57 -23.61
N LYS A 35 14.95 -4.35 -24.13
CA LYS A 35 16.20 -3.99 -24.82
C LYS A 35 17.47 -4.14 -23.96
N TYR A 36 17.33 -4.20 -22.64
CA TYR A 36 18.45 -4.33 -21.71
C TYR A 36 18.89 -5.78 -21.48
N GLY A 37 18.17 -6.77 -22.02
CA GLY A 37 18.48 -8.20 -21.90
C GLY A 37 17.58 -8.94 -20.90
N SER A 38 17.99 -10.15 -20.51
CA SER A 38 17.25 -11.01 -19.60
C SER A 38 18.19 -11.77 -18.66
N PHE A 39 17.65 -12.18 -17.50
CA PHE A 39 18.38 -12.92 -16.47
C PHE A 39 17.46 -13.89 -15.70
N PRO A 40 17.98 -14.96 -15.08
CA PRO A 40 17.19 -15.86 -14.24
C PRO A 40 16.74 -15.21 -12.93
N ALA A 41 15.46 -15.38 -12.56
CA ALA A 41 14.86 -14.81 -11.35
C ALA A 41 15.62 -15.19 -10.06
N ASN A 42 16.19 -16.41 -10.01
CA ASN A 42 16.91 -16.92 -8.85
C ASN A 42 18.13 -16.08 -8.46
N LEU A 43 18.69 -15.27 -9.37
CA LEU A 43 19.88 -14.45 -9.07
C LEU A 43 19.60 -13.28 -8.14
N ILE A 44 18.34 -12.84 -8.04
CA ILE A 44 17.91 -11.73 -7.17
C ILE A 44 17.17 -12.19 -5.91
N ILE A 45 16.71 -13.44 -5.85
CA ILE A 45 16.04 -13.99 -4.66
C ILE A 45 17.02 -14.02 -3.48
N GLY A 46 16.57 -13.60 -2.30
CA GLY A 46 17.36 -13.49 -1.07
C GLY A 46 18.30 -12.28 -1.03
N ARG A 47 18.40 -11.49 -2.10
CA ARG A 47 19.15 -10.23 -2.10
C ARG A 47 18.33 -9.12 -1.41
N PRO A 48 18.97 -8.14 -0.78
CA PRO A 48 18.27 -6.97 -0.26
C PRO A 48 17.72 -6.11 -1.39
N TYR A 49 16.65 -5.38 -1.09
CA TYR A 49 16.11 -4.36 -1.97
C TYR A 49 17.08 -3.18 -2.17
N HIS A 50 16.77 -2.31 -3.14
CA HIS A 50 17.52 -1.10 -3.51
C HIS A 50 18.90 -1.34 -4.14
N LEU A 51 19.34 -2.59 -4.29
CA LEU A 51 20.54 -2.91 -5.06
C LEU A 51 20.34 -2.61 -6.54
N THR A 52 21.37 -2.01 -7.15
CA THR A 52 21.46 -1.85 -8.60
C THR A 52 22.31 -2.98 -9.16
N PHE A 53 21.76 -3.70 -10.12
CA PHE A 53 22.42 -4.79 -10.82
C PHE A 53 22.80 -4.36 -12.24
N GLU A 54 23.95 -4.83 -12.70
CA GLU A 54 24.41 -4.72 -14.08
C GLU A 54 24.46 -6.11 -14.70
N LEU A 55 23.88 -6.26 -15.89
CA LEU A 55 23.91 -7.53 -16.62
C LEU A 55 25.30 -7.75 -17.21
N GLN A 56 25.87 -8.91 -16.92
CA GLN A 56 27.10 -9.41 -17.52
C GLN A 56 26.78 -10.37 -18.66
N ASP A 57 27.80 -10.65 -19.48
CA ASP A 57 27.66 -11.61 -20.57
C ASP A 57 27.49 -13.02 -20.04
N LYS A 58 26.99 -13.85 -20.94
CA LYS A 58 27.01 -15.29 -20.80
C LYS A 58 28.47 -15.75 -20.86
N LEU A 59 28.86 -16.59 -19.90
CA LEU A 59 30.11 -17.33 -20.05
C LEU A 59 29.94 -18.38 -21.17
N PRO A 60 31.04 -18.84 -21.80
CA PRO A 60 30.97 -19.82 -22.87
C PRO A 60 30.21 -21.11 -22.51
N ASN A 61 30.15 -21.45 -21.22
CA ASN A 61 29.51 -22.66 -20.70
C ASN A 61 28.10 -22.41 -20.12
N GLU A 62 27.56 -21.18 -20.20
CA GLU A 62 26.29 -20.81 -19.58
C GLU A 62 25.30 -20.21 -20.58
N ASN A 63 24.02 -20.58 -20.46
CA ASN A 63 22.97 -20.09 -21.35
C ASN A 63 22.31 -18.78 -20.87
N PHE A 64 22.71 -18.27 -19.71
CA PHE A 64 22.08 -17.12 -19.04
C PHE A 64 23.07 -16.00 -18.70
N SER A 65 22.56 -14.78 -18.61
CA SER A 65 23.33 -13.60 -18.23
C SER A 65 23.52 -13.56 -16.71
N ARG A 66 24.74 -13.31 -16.23
CA ARG A 66 25.02 -13.12 -14.80
C ARG A 66 24.71 -11.69 -14.36
N LEU A 67 24.63 -11.47 -13.05
CA LEU A 67 24.39 -10.15 -12.45
C LEU A 67 25.56 -9.72 -11.59
N ARG A 68 26.03 -8.49 -11.80
CA ARG A 68 27.00 -7.81 -10.93
C ARG A 68 26.27 -6.75 -10.09
N VAL A 69 26.48 -6.75 -8.78
CA VAL A 69 26.03 -5.64 -7.94
C VAL A 69 26.91 -4.43 -8.21
N VAL A 70 26.30 -3.30 -8.54
CA VAL A 70 27.02 -2.04 -8.79
C VAL A 70 27.18 -1.31 -7.46
N PRO A 71 28.42 -1.03 -7.01
CA PRO A 71 28.64 -0.32 -5.76
C PRO A 71 28.21 1.15 -5.88
N THR A 72 27.82 1.73 -4.74
CA THR A 72 27.39 3.13 -4.63
C THR A 72 28.44 4.11 -5.17
N SER A 73 29.73 3.84 -4.96
CA SER A 73 30.82 4.65 -5.49
C SER A 73 30.84 4.73 -7.03
N GLU A 74 30.47 3.64 -7.74
CA GLU A 74 30.38 3.65 -9.20
C GLU A 74 29.12 4.37 -9.69
N LEU A 75 28.02 4.36 -8.93
CA LEU A 75 26.77 5.05 -9.29
C LEU A 75 26.89 6.57 -9.18
N TYR A 76 27.61 7.05 -8.17
CA TYR A 76 27.74 8.48 -7.85
C TYR A 76 29.11 9.07 -8.19
N ALA A 77 29.96 8.34 -8.92
CA ALA A 77 31.31 8.77 -9.28
C ALA A 77 31.36 10.18 -9.90
N GLU A 78 30.39 10.51 -10.77
CA GLU A 78 30.31 11.83 -11.41
C GLU A 78 29.92 12.94 -10.41
N VAL A 79 29.06 12.64 -9.44
CA VAL A 79 28.64 13.62 -8.41
C VAL A 79 29.81 13.93 -7.49
N PHE A 80 30.54 12.91 -7.05
CA PHE A 80 31.75 13.10 -6.23
C PHE A 80 32.85 13.85 -6.99
N ALA A 81 32.98 13.64 -8.30
CA ALA A 81 33.92 14.40 -9.13
C ALA A 81 33.53 15.88 -9.26
N ASP A 82 32.24 16.18 -9.38
CA ASP A 82 31.73 17.56 -9.40
C ASP A 82 31.97 18.26 -8.05
N GLU A 83 31.81 17.57 -6.91
CA GLU A 83 32.08 18.11 -5.56
C GLU A 83 33.57 18.30 -5.26
N ALA A 84 34.44 17.42 -5.75
CA ALA A 84 35.89 17.52 -5.57
C ALA A 84 36.52 18.65 -6.41
N SER A 85 35.78 19.21 -7.36
CA SER A 85 36.22 20.35 -8.16
C SER A 85 36.14 21.64 -7.32
N PRO A 86 37.23 22.44 -7.19
CA PRO A 86 37.32 23.52 -6.20
C PRO A 86 36.40 24.74 -6.44
N SER A 87 35.53 24.71 -7.45
CA SER A 87 34.61 25.81 -7.77
C SER A 87 33.34 25.85 -6.92
N CYS A 88 33.18 24.94 -5.94
CA CYS A 88 32.02 24.92 -5.03
C CYS A 88 32.32 25.39 -3.59
N SER A 89 33.40 26.12 -3.37
CA SER A 89 33.54 26.91 -2.15
C SER A 89 32.76 28.22 -2.31
N THR A 90 31.72 28.41 -1.51
CA THR A 90 31.10 29.72 -1.33
C THR A 90 32.20 30.70 -0.89
N PRO A 91 32.37 31.85 -1.55
CA PRO A 91 33.33 32.83 -1.06
C PRO A 91 32.83 33.28 0.32
N ALA A 92 33.66 33.11 1.33
CA ALA A 92 33.46 33.79 2.60
C ALA A 92 33.34 35.29 2.31
N VAL A 93 32.27 35.91 2.79
CA VAL A 93 32.03 37.35 2.70
C VAL A 93 33.21 38.06 3.37
N GLY A 94 34.06 38.70 2.56
CA GLY A 94 35.15 39.55 3.06
C GLY A 94 36.52 39.26 2.45
N ALA A 95 36.69 39.43 1.15
CA ALA A 95 37.97 39.84 0.56
C ALA A 95 37.69 40.59 -0.74
N SER A 96 38.22 41.80 -0.80
CA SER A 96 37.91 42.89 -1.73
C SER A 96 38.46 42.71 -3.15
N ASP A 97 37.72 43.32 -4.08
CA ASP A 97 38.13 43.94 -5.34
C ASP A 97 38.84 43.11 -6.43
N SER A 98 38.07 42.83 -7.50
CA SER A 98 38.44 43.13 -8.89
C SER A 98 37.19 43.01 -9.77
N ILE A 99 36.38 44.07 -9.80
CA ILE A 99 35.35 44.25 -10.82
C ILE A 99 36.05 44.42 -12.17
N ILE A 100 35.84 43.51 -13.11
CA ILE A 100 36.06 43.77 -14.54
C ILE A 100 34.69 43.86 -15.20
N SER A 101 34.32 45.08 -15.56
CA SER A 101 33.15 45.44 -16.34
C SER A 101 33.19 44.80 -17.72
N ILE A 102 32.10 44.12 -18.07
CA ILE A 102 31.85 43.55 -19.40
C ILE A 102 31.55 44.70 -20.37
N ALA A 103 32.39 44.84 -21.39
CA ALA A 103 32.05 45.56 -22.62
C ALA A 103 31.87 44.53 -23.74
N ASP A 104 30.88 44.77 -24.60
CA ASP A 104 30.37 43.85 -25.61
C ASP A 104 31.44 43.20 -26.49
N GLY A 105 31.42 41.85 -26.50
CA GLY A 105 31.98 41.01 -27.54
C GLY A 105 33.50 40.87 -27.57
N GLU A 106 34.07 39.93 -26.79
CA GLU A 106 35.24 39.13 -27.21
C GLU A 106 35.51 37.89 -26.34
N GLU A 107 36.31 37.00 -26.91
CA GLU A 107 36.66 35.60 -26.59
C GLU A 107 36.98 35.25 -25.13
N PHE A 108 36.51 34.07 -24.68
CA PHE A 108 37.17 33.35 -23.58
C PHE A 108 38.38 32.57 -24.15
N SER A 109 39.58 32.94 -23.74
CA SER A 109 40.81 32.19 -24.01
C SER A 109 41.30 31.51 -22.73
N LEU A 110 41.64 30.21 -22.83
CA LEU A 110 42.37 29.50 -21.79
C LEU A 110 43.86 29.67 -22.05
N VAL A 111 44.55 30.28 -21.09
CA VAL A 111 45.99 30.56 -21.12
C VAL A 111 46.68 29.63 -20.11
N ASP A 112 47.78 29.00 -20.51
CA ASP A 112 48.62 28.22 -19.60
C ASP A 112 49.45 29.13 -18.66
N ASP A 113 50.10 28.54 -17.65
CA ASP A 113 50.93 29.27 -16.66
C ASP A 113 52.15 30.02 -17.28
N LYS A 114 52.34 29.95 -18.60
CA LYS A 114 53.40 30.63 -19.35
C LYS A 114 52.88 31.69 -20.32
N GLY A 115 51.58 31.98 -20.32
CA GLY A 115 51.00 33.06 -21.13
C GLY A 115 50.67 32.67 -22.57
N ASN A 116 50.69 31.38 -22.94
CA ASN A 116 50.33 30.94 -24.28
C ASN A 116 48.87 30.49 -24.35
N VAL A 117 48.15 30.96 -25.38
CA VAL A 117 46.74 30.65 -25.63
C VAL A 117 46.61 29.23 -26.19
N VAL A 118 45.97 28.32 -25.45
CA VAL A 118 45.88 26.88 -25.79
C VAL A 118 44.57 26.51 -26.51
N ALA A 119 43.51 27.31 -26.40
CA ALA A 119 42.28 27.09 -27.16
C ALA A 119 41.50 28.39 -27.44
N ARG A 120 41.10 28.58 -28.70
CA ARG A 120 40.12 29.59 -29.14
C ARG A 120 38.77 28.91 -29.36
N SER A 121 37.72 29.41 -28.72
CA SER A 121 36.35 28.98 -29.00
C SER A 121 35.87 29.64 -30.29
N ASN A 122 36.12 29.00 -31.42
CA ASN A 122 35.54 29.42 -32.68
C ASN A 122 34.05 29.02 -32.68
N ARG A 123 33.17 30.01 -32.57
CA ARG A 123 31.71 29.89 -32.76
C ARG A 123 31.41 29.68 -34.25
N GLU A 124 31.89 28.60 -34.82
CA GLU A 124 31.40 28.08 -36.09
C GLU A 124 30.24 27.13 -35.78
N VAL A 125 29.06 27.43 -36.33
CA VAL A 125 27.88 26.57 -36.20
C VAL A 125 28.15 25.31 -37.02
N ILE A 126 28.83 24.34 -36.41
CA ILE A 126 28.97 23.00 -36.97
C ILE A 126 27.55 22.41 -37.05
N ASP A 127 27.17 21.97 -38.25
CA ASP A 127 25.89 21.33 -38.54
C ASP A 127 25.62 20.18 -37.54
N ASP A 128 24.39 20.08 -37.03
CA ASP A 128 24.03 19.11 -35.99
C ASP A 128 24.26 17.67 -36.44
N SER A 129 24.16 17.41 -37.74
CA SER A 129 24.41 16.11 -38.38
C SER A 129 25.90 15.69 -38.37
N ALA A 130 26.83 16.66 -38.36
CA ALA A 130 28.28 16.45 -38.45
C ALA A 130 28.97 16.34 -37.07
N ARG A 131 28.20 16.43 -35.98
CA ARG A 131 28.75 16.41 -34.60
C ARG A 131 29.12 15.03 -34.09
N GLN A 132 28.59 13.97 -34.71
CA GLN A 132 28.83 12.59 -34.33
C GLN A 132 29.26 11.78 -35.56
N THR A 133 30.50 11.32 -35.57
CA THR A 133 31.06 10.57 -36.70
C THR A 133 30.78 9.06 -36.63
N LEU A 134 30.41 8.54 -35.46
CA LEU A 134 30.05 7.13 -35.29
C LEU A 134 28.66 6.86 -35.88
N THR A 135 28.60 5.95 -36.85
CA THR A 135 27.37 5.57 -37.56
C THR A 135 26.47 4.67 -36.72
N GLN A 136 25.20 4.57 -37.09
CA GLN A 136 24.25 3.71 -36.39
C GLN A 136 24.61 2.22 -36.52
N ASP A 137 25.11 1.79 -37.68
CA ASP A 137 25.50 0.40 -37.93
C ASP A 137 26.69 0.00 -37.05
N GLU A 138 27.69 0.87 -36.92
CA GLU A 138 28.82 0.65 -35.99
C GLU A 138 28.33 0.60 -34.53
N ILE A 139 27.37 1.44 -34.14
CA ILE A 139 26.77 1.37 -32.80
C ILE A 139 26.06 0.04 -32.58
N GLU A 140 25.43 -0.53 -33.60
CA GLU A 140 24.76 -1.83 -33.51
C GLU A 140 25.74 -3.00 -33.45
N GLU A 141 26.86 -2.91 -34.16
CA GLU A 141 27.96 -3.86 -34.04
C GLU A 141 28.55 -3.84 -32.62
N LEU A 142 28.84 -2.65 -32.09
CA LEU A 142 29.37 -2.50 -30.72
C LEU A 142 28.40 -2.97 -29.64
N LYS A 143 27.09 -2.96 -29.89
CA LYS A 143 26.10 -3.54 -28.97
C LYS A 143 26.14 -5.07 -28.95
N ARG A 144 26.63 -5.70 -30.02
CA ARG A 144 26.78 -7.16 -30.10
C ARG A 144 28.02 -7.62 -29.32
N ASP A 145 29.01 -6.75 -29.14
CA ASP A 145 30.27 -7.00 -28.43
C ASP A 145 30.11 -7.02 -26.90
N GLY A 146 29.43 -8.04 -26.39
CA GLY A 146 29.52 -8.45 -24.99
C GLY A 146 29.08 -7.40 -23.95
N SER A 147 29.69 -7.43 -22.76
CA SER A 147 29.16 -6.97 -21.47
C SER A 147 29.49 -5.51 -21.23
N ASN A 148 30.72 -5.16 -21.62
CA ASN A 148 31.24 -3.80 -21.64
C ASN A 148 30.79 -3.02 -22.86
N ALA A 149 30.08 -3.61 -23.83
CA ALA A 149 29.46 -2.94 -24.97
C ALA A 149 28.86 -1.57 -24.62
N GLY A 150 28.10 -1.49 -23.53
CA GLY A 150 27.47 -0.24 -23.11
C GLY A 150 28.48 0.86 -22.76
N LYS A 151 29.55 0.52 -22.03
CA LYS A 151 30.62 1.44 -21.64
C LYS A 151 31.51 1.80 -22.83
N ASP A 152 31.82 0.81 -23.67
CA ASP A 152 32.66 0.98 -24.86
C ASP A 152 31.97 1.84 -25.92
N VAL A 153 30.66 1.64 -26.12
CA VAL A 153 29.83 2.52 -26.97
C VAL A 153 29.86 3.95 -26.45
N ILE A 154 29.73 4.16 -25.14
CA ILE A 154 29.75 5.51 -24.56
C ILE A 154 31.13 6.15 -24.73
N ALA A 155 32.22 5.40 -24.48
CA ALA A 155 33.58 5.89 -24.64
C ALA A 155 33.87 6.26 -26.11
N LYS A 156 33.52 5.38 -27.06
CA LYS A 156 33.65 5.66 -28.50
C LYS A 156 32.81 6.87 -28.91
N LEU A 157 31.54 6.95 -28.48
CA LEU A 157 30.67 8.10 -28.76
C LEU A 157 31.20 9.44 -28.23
N LEU A 158 31.94 9.42 -27.12
CA LEU A 158 32.60 10.62 -26.58
C LEU A 158 33.84 10.98 -27.40
N LEU A 159 34.66 10.00 -27.78
CA LEU A 159 35.85 10.22 -28.60
C LEU A 159 35.52 10.70 -30.02
N SER A 160 34.42 10.21 -30.60
CA SER A 160 33.97 10.53 -31.96
C SER A 160 33.11 11.80 -32.05
N HIS A 161 32.96 12.54 -30.94
CA HIS A 161 32.16 13.76 -30.90
C HIS A 161 33.04 14.98 -31.23
N THR A 162 32.82 15.59 -32.39
CA THR A 162 33.70 16.63 -32.96
C THR A 162 33.70 17.96 -32.19
N ALA A 163 32.60 18.28 -31.51
CA ALA A 163 32.42 19.52 -30.75
C ALA A 163 32.23 19.26 -29.24
N LEU A 164 32.97 18.28 -28.68
CA LEU A 164 32.82 17.91 -27.26
C LEU A 164 33.48 18.94 -26.34
N ASP A 165 34.57 19.54 -26.79
CA ASP A 165 35.32 20.64 -26.18
C ASP A 165 34.50 21.94 -26.05
N GLN A 166 33.58 22.16 -27.00
CA GLN A 166 32.65 23.31 -26.95
C GLN A 166 31.55 23.17 -25.88
N LYS A 167 31.43 22.00 -25.24
CA LYS A 167 30.41 21.74 -24.21
C LYS A 167 30.90 22.17 -22.83
N THR A 168 30.04 22.89 -22.11
CA THR A 168 30.23 23.12 -20.68
C THR A 168 30.25 21.80 -19.91
N SER A 169 30.88 21.76 -18.74
CA SER A 169 30.91 20.59 -17.84
C SER A 169 29.51 20.02 -17.59
N PHE A 170 28.52 20.87 -17.35
CA PHE A 170 27.13 20.46 -17.13
C PHE A 170 26.48 19.84 -18.37
N SER A 171 26.74 20.39 -19.55
CA SER A 171 26.20 19.84 -20.81
C SER A 171 26.87 18.52 -21.18
N LEU A 172 28.16 18.35 -20.86
CA LEU A 172 28.89 17.09 -20.97
C LEU A 172 28.32 16.03 -20.02
N ALA A 173 28.11 16.36 -18.75
CA ALA A 173 27.50 15.46 -17.76
C ALA A 173 26.08 15.03 -18.18
N LYS A 174 25.25 15.98 -18.64
CA LYS A 174 23.92 15.69 -19.19
C LYS A 174 23.99 14.72 -20.39
N TYR A 175 24.96 14.92 -21.28
CA TYR A 175 25.19 14.03 -22.42
C TYR A 175 25.59 12.62 -21.98
N LYS A 176 26.57 12.50 -21.07
CA LYS A 176 27.00 11.20 -20.50
C LYS A 176 25.86 10.45 -19.82
N LEU A 177 25.05 11.14 -19.02
CA LEU A 177 23.87 10.56 -18.35
C LEU A 177 22.86 10.03 -19.37
N LEU A 178 22.57 10.79 -20.44
CA LEU A 178 21.66 10.37 -21.50
C LEU A 178 22.17 9.08 -22.21
N LYS A 179 23.47 9.03 -22.53
CA LYS A 179 24.06 7.85 -23.18
C LYS A 179 24.13 6.66 -22.22
N THR A 180 24.44 6.89 -20.94
CA THR A 180 24.38 5.89 -19.87
C THR A 180 23.00 5.26 -19.77
N LYS A 181 21.92 6.06 -19.68
CA LYS A 181 20.54 5.55 -19.66
C LYS A 181 20.16 4.72 -20.89
N LYS A 182 20.78 5.02 -22.05
CA LYS A 182 20.49 4.35 -23.32
C LYS A 182 21.23 3.02 -23.47
N TYR A 183 22.52 2.96 -23.11
CA TYR A 183 23.40 1.84 -23.47
C TYR A 183 23.82 0.96 -22.28
N ILE A 184 23.80 1.47 -21.05
CA ILE A 184 24.15 0.66 -19.89
C ILE A 184 22.98 -0.25 -19.50
N ARG A 185 23.25 -1.55 -19.39
CA ARG A 185 22.28 -2.59 -18.98
C ARG A 185 22.23 -2.74 -17.47
N ARG A 186 21.71 -1.72 -16.80
CA ARG A 186 21.46 -1.74 -15.35
C ARG A 186 19.98 -1.86 -15.03
N PHE A 187 19.65 -2.26 -13.81
CA PHE A 187 18.31 -2.12 -13.24
C PHE A 187 18.42 -2.11 -11.72
N GLN A 188 17.44 -1.49 -11.06
CA GLN A 188 17.34 -1.50 -9.60
C GLN A 188 16.09 -2.28 -9.20
N VAL A 189 16.22 -3.13 -8.18
CA VAL A 189 15.06 -3.84 -7.59
C VAL A 189 14.56 -3.04 -6.40
N LEU A 190 13.30 -2.63 -6.44
CA LEU A 190 12.62 -1.86 -5.41
C LEU A 190 11.48 -2.67 -4.79
N PRO A 191 11.20 -2.46 -3.51
CA PRO A 191 10.02 -3.03 -2.87
C PRO A 191 8.76 -2.35 -3.43
N ILE A 192 7.62 -3.02 -3.32
CA ILE A 192 6.31 -2.48 -3.75
C ILE A 192 5.45 -2.16 -2.53
N ASP A 193 5.75 -1.03 -1.89
CA ASP A 193 4.90 -0.48 -0.82
C ASP A 193 3.66 0.17 -1.43
N VAL A 194 2.69 0.55 -0.59
CA VAL A 194 1.41 1.10 -1.08
C VAL A 194 1.63 2.39 -1.86
N ALA A 195 2.53 3.26 -1.39
CA ALA A 195 2.84 4.52 -2.04
C ALA A 195 3.53 4.34 -3.41
N SER A 196 4.56 3.49 -3.50
CA SER A 196 5.26 3.22 -4.77
C SER A 196 4.36 2.48 -5.75
N PHE A 197 3.49 1.59 -5.27
CA PHE A 197 2.47 0.95 -6.10
C PHE A 197 1.51 1.98 -6.69
N ALA A 198 0.96 2.87 -5.86
CA ALA A 198 0.06 3.92 -6.32
C ALA A 198 0.73 4.80 -7.37
N GLN A 199 1.98 5.22 -7.13
CA GLN A 199 2.75 5.99 -8.11
C GLN A 199 2.93 5.22 -9.44
N TRP A 200 3.31 3.95 -9.38
CA TRP A 200 3.41 3.11 -10.57
C TRP A 200 2.08 2.97 -11.32
N GLN A 201 0.98 2.75 -10.60
CA GLN A 201 -0.35 2.63 -11.17
C GLN A 201 -0.79 3.93 -11.86
N LEU A 202 -0.41 5.08 -11.27
CA LEU A 202 -0.69 6.43 -11.74
C LEU A 202 0.10 6.80 -13.01
N GLU A 203 1.39 6.43 -13.07
CA GLU A 203 2.33 6.82 -14.13
C GLU A 203 2.37 5.83 -15.31
N GLU A 204 2.32 4.52 -15.04
CA GLU A 204 2.66 3.47 -16.00
C GLU A 204 1.48 2.56 -16.37
N ARG A 205 0.33 2.73 -15.69
CA ARG A 205 -0.86 1.90 -15.89
C ARG A 205 -2.12 2.76 -16.04
N ASP A 206 -3.13 2.50 -15.21
CA ASP A 206 -4.47 3.06 -15.32
C ASP A 206 -4.80 3.82 -14.05
N ALA A 207 -4.64 5.14 -14.10
CA ALA A 207 -4.87 6.01 -12.98
C ALA A 207 -6.35 6.10 -12.55
N ASN A 208 -7.29 5.87 -13.49
CA ASN A 208 -8.71 5.94 -13.19
C ASN A 208 -9.13 4.85 -12.20
N LYS A 209 -8.47 3.68 -12.23
CA LYS A 209 -8.73 2.58 -11.28
C LYS A 209 -8.47 2.94 -9.82
N ILE A 210 -7.65 3.95 -9.59
CA ILE A 210 -7.30 4.44 -8.25
C ILE A 210 -7.81 5.86 -8.02
N LEU A 211 -8.76 6.33 -8.84
CA LEU A 211 -9.35 7.67 -8.75
C LEU A 211 -8.29 8.79 -8.75
N ASP A 212 -7.21 8.62 -9.52
CA ASP A 212 -6.05 9.52 -9.55
C ASP A 212 -5.43 9.82 -8.16
N MET A 213 -5.62 8.92 -7.20
CA MET A 213 -5.14 9.12 -5.83
C MET A 213 -3.61 9.10 -5.77
N ARG A 214 -3.04 10.22 -5.36
CA ARG A 214 -1.58 10.40 -5.21
C ARG A 214 -1.09 9.94 -3.84
N ALA A 215 0.21 9.71 -3.70
CA ALA A 215 0.82 9.20 -2.46
C ALA A 215 0.53 10.11 -1.25
N GLU A 216 0.58 11.43 -1.44
CA GLU A 216 0.24 12.41 -0.43
C GLU A 216 -1.24 12.32 0.01
N MET A 217 -2.15 12.00 -0.91
CA MET A 217 -3.58 11.84 -0.61
C MET A 217 -3.82 10.56 0.18
N ILE A 218 -3.17 9.45 -0.19
CA ILE A 218 -3.18 8.19 0.58
C ILE A 218 -2.72 8.45 2.01
N GLY A 219 -1.61 9.20 2.15
CA GLY A 219 -1.07 9.61 3.44
C GLY A 219 -2.06 10.45 4.25
N LEU A 220 -2.64 11.48 3.63
CA LEU A 220 -3.53 12.44 4.27
C LEU A 220 -4.84 11.79 4.72
N VAL A 221 -5.45 10.94 3.88
CA VAL A 221 -6.68 10.21 4.17
C VAL A 221 -6.48 9.26 5.35
N GLY A 222 -5.39 8.50 5.38
CA GLY A 222 -5.07 7.61 6.50
C GLY A 222 -4.79 8.36 7.81
N CYS A 223 -4.10 9.49 7.76
CA CYS A 223 -3.83 10.32 8.94
C CYS A 223 -5.11 10.96 9.49
N TRP A 224 -5.95 11.58 8.64
CA TRP A 224 -7.19 12.20 9.10
C TRP A 224 -8.24 11.18 9.52
N GLY A 225 -8.28 9.99 8.91
CA GLY A 225 -9.06 8.86 9.39
C GLY A 225 -8.54 8.26 10.69
N ASN A 226 -7.44 8.79 11.24
CA ASN A 226 -6.72 8.29 12.40
C ASN A 226 -6.48 6.78 12.31
N VAL A 227 -6.05 6.28 11.15
CA VAL A 227 -5.83 4.84 10.94
C VAL A 227 -4.50 4.44 11.59
N HIS A 228 -4.56 3.49 12.52
CA HIS A 228 -3.41 3.04 13.30
C HIS A 228 -3.56 1.59 13.76
N PHE A 229 -2.46 1.00 14.22
CA PHE A 229 -2.47 -0.27 14.94
C PHE A 229 -3.08 -0.08 16.34
N ALA A 230 -4.15 -0.82 16.64
CA ALA A 230 -4.94 -0.72 17.87
C ALA A 230 -4.65 -1.84 18.90
N GLY A 231 -3.72 -2.74 18.60
CA GLY A 231 -3.28 -3.82 19.50
C GLY A 231 -3.20 -5.18 18.82
N GLU A 232 -2.72 -6.18 19.55
CA GLU A 232 -2.60 -7.56 19.07
C GLU A 232 -3.96 -8.20 18.74
N ASP A 233 -3.91 -9.33 18.05
CA ASP A 233 -5.09 -10.07 17.66
C ASP A 233 -5.87 -10.63 18.85
N VAL A 234 -7.16 -10.33 18.87
CA VAL A 234 -8.10 -10.87 19.85
C VAL A 234 -9.15 -11.64 19.07
N LEU A 235 -9.15 -12.97 19.18
CA LEU A 235 -10.14 -13.82 18.52
C LEU A 235 -11.30 -14.15 19.47
N LEU A 236 -12.51 -14.23 18.91
CA LEU A 236 -13.65 -14.71 19.68
C LEU A 236 -13.45 -16.19 20.03
N ARG A 237 -13.86 -16.55 21.25
CA ARG A 237 -13.85 -17.94 21.70
C ARG A 237 -14.77 -18.77 20.81
N ASP A 238 -14.28 -19.91 20.34
CA ASP A 238 -15.09 -20.86 19.57
C ASP A 238 -16.32 -21.27 20.41
N PRO A 239 -17.55 -21.23 19.87
CA PRO A 239 -18.74 -21.75 20.54
C PRO A 239 -18.55 -23.15 21.14
N ASN A 240 -17.74 -24.00 20.50
CA ASN A 240 -17.48 -25.36 20.94
C ASN A 240 -16.42 -25.46 22.06
N ALA A 241 -15.79 -24.35 22.44
CA ALA A 241 -14.82 -24.32 23.54
C ALA A 241 -15.54 -24.12 24.90
N ALA A 242 -16.10 -25.20 25.44
CA ALA A 242 -16.66 -25.37 26.79
C ALA A 242 -18.03 -24.71 27.10
N MET A 243 -19.10 -25.23 26.51
CA MET A 243 -20.43 -25.24 27.14
C MET A 243 -21.06 -26.63 26.98
N ASP A 244 -21.66 -27.14 28.06
CA ASP A 244 -22.22 -28.50 28.22
C ASP A 244 -23.48 -28.81 27.39
N GLN A 245 -23.77 -28.06 26.33
CA GLN A 245 -25.01 -28.23 25.56
C GLN A 245 -24.70 -28.16 24.06
N GLY A 246 -24.85 -29.30 23.39
CA GLY A 246 -24.50 -29.54 21.98
C GLY A 246 -25.38 -28.82 20.96
N GLU A 247 -25.78 -27.58 21.23
CA GLU A 247 -26.40 -26.68 20.27
C GLU A 247 -25.39 -25.61 19.88
N GLU A 248 -24.88 -25.67 18.64
CA GLU A 248 -24.00 -24.62 18.12
C GLU A 248 -24.83 -23.34 17.87
N ALA A 249 -24.89 -22.45 18.86
CA ALA A 249 -25.49 -21.14 18.73
C ALA A 249 -24.52 -20.18 18.00
N LEU A 250 -25.08 -19.22 17.26
CA LEU A 250 -24.31 -18.07 16.76
C LEU A 250 -23.69 -17.33 17.95
N LEU A 251 -22.42 -16.94 17.82
CA LEU A 251 -21.80 -16.06 18.80
C LEU A 251 -22.60 -14.75 18.88
N PRO A 252 -22.92 -14.27 20.10
CA PRO A 252 -23.56 -12.97 20.26
C PRO A 252 -22.63 -11.89 19.72
N VAL A 253 -23.23 -10.78 19.26
CA VAL A 253 -22.46 -9.59 18.91
C VAL A 253 -21.69 -9.15 20.17
N PRO A 254 -20.36 -8.98 20.10
CA PRO A 254 -19.56 -8.52 21.23
C PRO A 254 -20.15 -7.24 21.83
N GLN A 255 -20.37 -7.22 23.14
CA GLN A 255 -20.86 -6.03 23.83
C GLN A 255 -19.74 -4.99 24.04
N GLU A 256 -18.48 -5.43 24.10
CA GLU A 256 -17.34 -4.54 24.23
C GLU A 256 -16.95 -3.93 22.88
N PRO A 257 -16.54 -2.65 22.85
CA PRO A 257 -16.14 -1.96 21.64
C PRO A 257 -14.90 -2.61 21.01
N LEU A 258 -15.02 -2.97 19.74
CA LEU A 258 -13.89 -3.43 18.92
C LEU A 258 -12.86 -2.31 18.83
N ARG A 259 -11.59 -2.62 19.12
CA ARG A 259 -10.52 -1.62 19.15
C ARG A 259 -9.92 -1.47 17.76
N GLY A 260 -9.91 -0.26 17.23
CA GLY A 260 -9.42 -0.02 15.87
C GLY A 260 -10.27 -0.74 14.83
N ARG A 261 -11.51 -0.31 14.70
CA ARG A 261 -12.43 -0.78 13.66
C ARG A 261 -12.81 0.37 12.76
N TRP A 262 -12.47 0.27 11.48
CA TRP A 262 -12.76 1.31 10.50
C TRP A 262 -13.82 0.88 9.50
N LEU A 263 -14.70 1.82 9.17
CA LEU A 263 -15.66 1.69 8.08
C LEU A 263 -15.02 2.26 6.82
N VAL A 264 -15.07 1.51 5.73
CA VAL A 264 -14.39 1.86 4.49
C VAL A 264 -15.35 1.78 3.32
N VAL A 265 -15.33 2.78 2.44
CA VAL A 265 -15.96 2.71 1.12
C VAL A 265 -14.85 2.88 0.09
N ASP A 266 -14.61 1.87 -0.74
CA ASP A 266 -13.44 1.81 -1.61
C ASP A 266 -13.79 1.39 -3.04
N ASP A 267 -13.72 2.35 -3.97
CA ASP A 267 -13.78 2.12 -5.42
C ASP A 267 -12.38 2.14 -6.08
N THR A 268 -11.30 2.23 -5.29
CA THR A 268 -9.90 2.23 -5.76
C THR A 268 -9.33 0.82 -5.96
N CYS A 269 -10.21 -0.15 -6.21
CA CYS A 269 -9.88 -1.56 -6.44
C CYS A 269 -9.06 -2.22 -5.30
N GLY A 270 -9.18 -1.73 -4.06
CA GLY A 270 -8.46 -2.22 -2.89
C GLY A 270 -7.20 -1.43 -2.52
N LEU A 271 -6.85 -0.34 -3.23
CA LEU A 271 -5.69 0.48 -2.88
C LEU A 271 -5.87 1.17 -1.51
N LEU A 272 -7.05 1.74 -1.25
CA LEU A 272 -7.36 2.37 0.04
C LEU A 272 -7.33 1.32 1.17
N VAL A 273 -7.91 0.13 0.93
CA VAL A 273 -7.84 -0.99 1.88
C VAL A 273 -6.39 -1.38 2.17
N ALA A 274 -5.53 -1.47 1.15
CA ALA A 274 -4.11 -1.75 1.33
C ALA A 274 -3.42 -0.68 2.18
N ALA A 275 -3.65 0.60 1.90
CA ALA A 275 -3.08 1.71 2.67
C ALA A 275 -3.46 1.66 4.16
N MET A 276 -4.72 1.31 4.43
CA MET A 276 -5.22 1.17 5.80
C MET A 276 -4.60 -0.04 6.50
N ALA A 277 -4.54 -1.17 5.80
CA ALA A 277 -3.93 -2.40 6.30
C ALA A 277 -2.43 -2.23 6.60
N GLU A 278 -1.71 -1.47 5.77
CA GLU A 278 -0.30 -1.15 5.98
C GLU A 278 -0.09 -0.38 7.29
N ARG A 279 -0.92 0.64 7.54
CA ARG A 279 -0.89 1.43 8.79
C ARG A 279 -1.32 0.66 10.02
N MET A 280 -2.20 -0.32 9.85
CA MET A 280 -2.60 -1.25 10.90
C MET A 280 -1.58 -2.38 11.12
N GLY A 281 -0.54 -2.50 10.30
CA GLY A 281 0.45 -3.57 10.42
C GLY A 281 -0.06 -4.96 9.98
N VAL A 282 -1.18 -5.05 9.26
CA VAL A 282 -1.83 -6.31 8.86
C VAL A 282 -1.77 -6.58 7.35
N LEU A 283 -1.06 -5.75 6.59
CA LEU A 283 -0.87 -5.94 5.14
C LEU A 283 0.22 -6.96 4.81
N TYR A 284 1.29 -7.03 5.60
CA TYR A 284 2.45 -7.87 5.28
C TYR A 284 2.50 -9.08 6.21
N PRO A 285 2.79 -10.29 5.69
CA PRO A 285 3.08 -11.44 6.54
C PRO A 285 4.25 -11.14 7.50
N GLU A 286 4.13 -11.60 8.74
CA GLU A 286 5.25 -11.55 9.68
C GLU A 286 6.40 -12.43 9.18
N GLU A 287 7.63 -12.00 9.45
CA GLU A 287 8.80 -12.85 9.24
C GLU A 287 8.76 -13.97 10.27
N SER A 288 8.30 -15.15 9.88
CA SER A 288 8.44 -16.34 10.72
C SER A 288 9.91 -16.50 11.11
N GLU A 289 10.21 -16.51 12.42
CA GLU A 289 11.57 -16.72 12.96
C GLU A 289 12.20 -18.03 12.44
N ASP A 290 11.37 -18.98 11.99
CA ASP A 290 11.77 -20.23 11.35
C ASP A 290 12.58 -20.04 10.06
N ALA A 291 12.50 -18.88 9.40
CA ALA A 291 13.32 -18.56 8.23
C ALA A 291 14.69 -17.94 8.60
N ALA A 292 14.86 -17.49 9.85
CA ALA A 292 16.11 -16.94 10.39
C ALA A 292 16.93 -18.00 11.13
N SER A 293 16.29 -19.04 11.68
CA SER A 293 16.99 -20.23 12.15
C SER A 293 17.08 -21.27 11.04
N GLY A 294 18.18 -21.27 10.29
CA GLY A 294 18.63 -22.43 9.53
C GLY A 294 19.01 -23.59 10.47
N LYS A 295 18.06 -24.09 11.26
CA LYS A 295 18.13 -25.38 11.90
C LYS A 295 17.60 -26.37 10.89
N THR A 296 18.50 -26.86 10.05
CA THR A 296 18.39 -28.20 9.50
C THR A 296 18.04 -29.10 10.69
N GLU A 297 16.82 -29.63 10.78
CA GLU A 297 16.51 -30.74 11.66
C GLU A 297 17.25 -31.97 11.11
N GLY A 298 18.57 -31.97 11.30
CA GLY A 298 19.36 -33.18 11.32
C GLY A 298 19.03 -33.88 12.62
N GLN A 299 18.16 -34.89 12.54
CA GLN A 299 18.07 -35.90 13.58
C GLN A 299 19.41 -36.63 13.67
N ASN A 300 20.30 -36.13 14.52
CA ASN A 300 21.43 -36.90 15.05
C ASN A 300 21.36 -36.80 16.57
N GLY A 301 20.59 -37.72 17.16
CA GLY A 301 20.80 -38.15 18.55
C GLY A 301 21.80 -39.31 18.52
N GLU A 302 23.01 -39.03 18.96
CA GLU A 302 24.10 -40.00 19.12
C GLU A 302 23.69 -41.12 20.08
N SER A 303 23.90 -42.37 19.67
CA SER A 303 24.13 -43.50 20.57
C SER A 303 25.37 -44.25 20.11
N VAL A 304 26.28 -44.42 21.07
CA VAL A 304 27.67 -44.87 21.00
C VAL A 304 27.82 -46.36 20.62
N ASP A 305 28.84 -46.63 19.80
CA ASP A 305 29.64 -47.85 19.57
C ASP A 305 28.97 -49.25 19.46
N GLN A 306 29.14 -49.93 18.32
CA GLN A 306 30.26 -50.86 18.05
C GLN A 306 30.07 -51.63 16.73
N ALA A 307 31.21 -51.77 16.02
CA ALA A 307 31.62 -52.90 15.18
C ALA A 307 30.99 -53.18 13.79
N GLN A 308 31.85 -52.91 12.79
CA GLN A 308 32.35 -53.86 11.79
C GLN A 308 31.64 -54.04 10.43
N GLN A 309 32.45 -53.69 9.41
CA GLN A 309 32.66 -54.36 8.11
C GLN A 309 31.73 -54.03 6.92
N HIS A 310 32.28 -53.16 6.06
CA HIS A 310 32.23 -53.19 4.58
C HIS A 310 32.41 -54.63 3.97
N PRO A 311 32.23 -54.90 2.65
CA PRO A 311 32.19 -53.96 1.50
C PRO A 311 31.25 -54.31 0.31
N HIS A 312 31.23 -53.36 -0.64
CA HIS A 312 31.10 -53.46 -2.12
C HIS A 312 29.75 -53.79 -2.78
N ARG A 313 29.15 -52.90 -3.61
CA ARG A 313 29.46 -52.39 -4.98
C ARG A 313 29.14 -53.42 -6.10
N PRO A 314 28.91 -53.00 -7.36
CA PRO A 314 27.81 -52.21 -7.98
C PRO A 314 27.18 -52.95 -9.20
N LYS A 315 26.46 -52.20 -10.05
CA LYS A 315 26.09 -52.45 -11.47
C LYS A 315 24.79 -53.21 -11.67
N ASP A 316 24.00 -53.03 -12.73
CA ASP A 316 24.09 -52.25 -13.97
C ASP A 316 22.64 -52.22 -14.52
N SER A 317 22.17 -51.12 -15.08
CA SER A 317 21.87 -50.93 -16.52
C SER A 317 20.65 -51.67 -17.11
N GLY A 318 19.90 -50.93 -17.92
CA GLY A 318 19.00 -51.44 -18.97
C GLY A 318 17.52 -51.16 -18.65
N GLU A 319 16.87 -50.16 -19.28
CA GLU A 319 16.29 -50.22 -20.64
C GLU A 319 15.28 -51.38 -20.78
N VAL A 320 14.04 -51.28 -21.29
CA VAL A 320 13.33 -50.32 -22.15
C VAL A 320 11.85 -50.79 -22.26
N ALA A 321 10.95 -49.91 -22.71
CA ALA A 321 9.64 -50.15 -23.37
C ALA A 321 8.45 -50.61 -22.51
N ASN A 322 7.35 -49.82 -22.48
CA ASN A 322 6.12 -49.93 -23.33
C ASN A 322 5.44 -51.31 -23.20
N GLU A 323 4.15 -51.48 -22.91
CA GLU A 323 2.99 -50.72 -23.37
C GLU A 323 1.71 -51.16 -22.62
N VAL A 324 0.75 -50.25 -22.63
CA VAL A 324 -0.71 -50.32 -22.40
C VAL A 324 -1.40 -51.70 -22.45
N SER A 325 -2.27 -51.99 -21.47
CA SER A 325 -3.64 -52.51 -21.71
C SER A 325 -4.53 -52.52 -20.45
N LYS A 326 -5.79 -52.12 -20.67
CA LYS A 326 -6.99 -52.37 -19.84
C LYS A 326 -7.18 -53.90 -19.69
N ASP A 327 -7.78 -54.45 -18.65
CA ASP A 327 -9.21 -54.36 -18.33
C ASP A 327 -9.51 -55.16 -17.03
N ASN A 328 -10.71 -54.94 -16.52
CA ASN A 328 -11.37 -55.47 -15.34
C ASN A 328 -11.34 -56.99 -15.13
N GLY A 329 -11.55 -57.41 -13.88
CA GLY A 329 -12.07 -58.74 -13.57
C GLY A 329 -11.87 -59.17 -12.13
N ASP A 330 -12.97 -59.23 -11.37
CA ASP A 330 -13.08 -59.73 -10.00
C ASP A 330 -12.40 -61.09 -9.78
N THR A 331 -11.80 -61.28 -8.62
CA THR A 331 -11.65 -62.61 -8.01
C THR A 331 -11.79 -62.48 -6.50
N GLU A 332 -12.89 -63.00 -5.97
CA GLU A 332 -12.98 -63.38 -4.56
C GLU A 332 -12.17 -64.65 -4.33
N MET A 333 -11.45 -64.70 -3.20
CA MET A 333 -11.54 -65.73 -2.16
C MET A 333 -10.18 -66.07 -1.51
N VAL A 334 -10.34 -66.43 -0.23
CA VAL A 334 -9.56 -67.37 0.59
C VAL A 334 -8.54 -66.78 1.56
N GLU A 335 -8.90 -66.95 2.83
CA GLU A 335 -8.11 -66.82 4.05
C GLU A 335 -6.80 -67.62 3.98
N ALA A 336 -5.70 -66.99 4.41
CA ALA A 336 -4.48 -67.69 4.78
C ALA A 336 -4.00 -67.20 6.15
N ASP A 337 -3.61 -68.18 6.94
CA ASP A 337 -3.41 -68.15 8.38
C ASP A 337 -2.41 -67.13 8.93
N ALA A 338 -2.68 -66.79 10.18
CA ALA A 338 -1.97 -65.84 11.02
C ALA A 338 -0.50 -66.20 11.28
N VAL A 339 0.38 -65.20 11.13
CA VAL A 339 1.70 -65.13 11.77
C VAL A 339 1.74 -63.82 12.59
N PRO A 340 2.14 -63.83 13.88
CA PRO A 340 2.00 -62.67 14.74
C PRO A 340 3.13 -61.66 14.46
N SER A 341 2.81 -60.58 13.75
CA SER A 341 3.77 -59.47 13.56
C SER A 341 3.62 -58.45 14.70
N ALA A 342 4.76 -58.14 15.32
CA ALA A 342 4.94 -57.19 16.41
C ALA A 342 4.13 -55.89 16.27
N SER A 343 3.62 -55.41 17.40
CA SER A 343 2.83 -54.20 17.54
C SER A 343 3.57 -52.97 17.01
N LYS A 344 3.22 -52.57 15.78
CA LYS A 344 3.42 -51.20 15.30
C LYS A 344 2.59 -50.30 16.20
N THR A 345 3.23 -49.56 17.08
CA THR A 345 2.60 -48.42 17.75
C THR A 345 2.23 -47.40 16.70
N ASP A 346 0.96 -47.42 16.29
CA ASP A 346 0.30 -46.41 15.46
C ASP A 346 0.40 -45.05 16.17
N TRP A 347 1.43 -44.26 15.85
CA TRP A 347 1.46 -42.85 16.18
C TRP A 347 0.47 -42.13 15.25
N LYS A 348 -0.83 -42.18 15.61
CA LYS A 348 -1.83 -41.33 14.97
C LYS A 348 -1.62 -39.91 15.49
N PRO A 349 -1.26 -38.92 14.64
CA PRO A 349 -1.20 -37.54 15.10
C PRO A 349 -2.57 -37.19 15.69
N LYS A 350 -2.60 -36.71 16.94
CA LYS A 350 -3.83 -36.23 17.57
C LYS A 350 -4.46 -35.19 16.64
N GLN A 351 -5.54 -35.57 15.96
CA GLN A 351 -6.28 -34.63 15.12
C GLN A 351 -6.78 -33.53 16.03
N LYS A 352 -6.29 -32.30 15.84
CA LYS A 352 -6.86 -31.14 16.52
C LYS A 352 -8.37 -31.13 16.22
N PRO A 353 -9.23 -30.94 17.24
CA PRO A 353 -10.67 -30.87 17.02
C PRO A 353 -10.95 -29.79 15.99
N ARG A 354 -11.87 -30.10 15.05
CA ARG A 354 -12.26 -29.12 14.03
C ARG A 354 -13.01 -27.97 14.70
N PRO A 355 -12.76 -26.71 14.31
CA PRO A 355 -13.54 -25.58 14.80
C PRO A 355 -15.03 -25.74 14.51
N SER A 356 -15.88 -25.09 15.31
CA SER A 356 -17.31 -25.01 15.01
C SER A 356 -17.58 -24.42 13.63
N ASP A 357 -18.67 -24.83 12.99
CA ASP A 357 -19.15 -24.14 11.79
C ASP A 357 -19.60 -22.69 12.07
N PHE A 358 -19.85 -22.34 13.34
CA PHE A 358 -20.19 -20.99 13.77
C PHE A 358 -19.01 -20.24 14.40
N ALA A 359 -17.80 -20.81 14.35
CA ALA A 359 -16.59 -20.10 14.72
C ALA A 359 -16.37 -18.91 13.77
N ILE A 360 -16.14 -17.72 14.35
CA ILE A 360 -15.90 -16.49 13.60
C ILE A 360 -14.39 -16.28 13.49
N PRO A 361 -13.83 -16.22 12.26
CA PRO A 361 -12.39 -16.12 12.05
C PRO A 361 -11.85 -14.69 12.19
N TYR A 362 -12.70 -13.71 12.53
CA TYR A 362 -12.32 -12.31 12.54
C TYR A 362 -11.72 -11.89 13.89
N SER A 363 -10.60 -11.15 13.81
CA SER A 363 -10.02 -10.45 14.95
C SER A 363 -10.98 -9.37 15.44
N GLN A 364 -10.95 -9.09 16.74
CA GLN A 364 -11.70 -8.02 17.38
C GLN A 364 -10.90 -6.70 17.38
N THR A 365 -9.69 -6.73 16.85
CA THR A 365 -8.77 -5.60 16.71
C THR A 365 -8.37 -5.38 15.25
N ASN A 366 -7.99 -4.14 14.89
CA ASN A 366 -7.47 -3.78 13.57
C ASN A 366 -8.37 -4.23 12.40
N THR A 367 -9.67 -3.99 12.49
CA THR A 367 -10.63 -4.48 11.50
C THR A 367 -11.00 -3.42 10.47
N ILE A 368 -11.14 -3.86 9.22
CA ILE A 368 -11.56 -3.06 8.09
C ILE A 368 -12.88 -3.63 7.58
N THR A 369 -13.96 -2.85 7.66
CA THR A 369 -15.27 -3.22 7.11
C THR A 369 -15.52 -2.43 5.82
N VAL A 370 -15.46 -3.08 4.68
CA VAL A 370 -15.62 -2.48 3.35
C VAL A 370 -17.08 -2.55 2.90
N LEU A 371 -17.69 -1.39 2.66
CA LEU A 371 -18.98 -1.24 2.00
C LEU A 371 -18.79 -1.13 0.47
N HIS A 372 -19.60 -1.87 -0.28
CA HIS A 372 -19.55 -1.84 -1.75
C HIS A 372 -20.93 -2.00 -2.39
N GLY A 373 -21.09 -1.49 -3.63
CA GLY A 373 -22.34 -1.58 -4.40
C GLY A 373 -22.47 -2.85 -5.25
N ALA A 374 -21.36 -3.43 -5.68
CA ALA A 374 -21.37 -4.65 -6.50
C ALA A 374 -21.69 -5.90 -5.65
N SER A 375 -21.96 -7.04 -6.31
CA SER A 375 -22.20 -8.32 -5.63
C SER A 375 -20.99 -8.83 -4.84
N GLN A 376 -19.78 -8.43 -5.25
CA GLN A 376 -18.52 -8.70 -4.57
C GLN A 376 -17.68 -7.42 -4.55
N ALA A 377 -16.92 -7.21 -3.47
CA ALA A 377 -15.97 -6.11 -3.39
C ALA A 377 -14.87 -6.28 -4.46
N ASN A 378 -14.58 -5.24 -5.22
CA ASN A 378 -13.43 -5.25 -6.12
C ASN A 378 -12.17 -4.89 -5.34
N LEU A 379 -11.42 -5.92 -4.94
CA LEU A 379 -10.15 -5.78 -4.19
C LEU A 379 -8.98 -6.36 -4.99
N SER A 380 -9.04 -6.27 -6.31
CA SER A 380 -8.10 -6.92 -7.23
C SER A 380 -6.65 -6.46 -7.09
N LEU A 381 -6.42 -5.24 -6.58
CA LEU A 381 -5.06 -4.73 -6.35
C LEU A 381 -4.39 -5.38 -5.13
N LEU A 382 -5.14 -5.99 -4.20
CA LEU A 382 -4.56 -6.69 -3.05
C LEU A 382 -3.69 -7.89 -3.46
N ASN A 383 -3.86 -8.39 -4.69
CA ASN A 383 -3.01 -9.42 -5.27
C ASN A 383 -1.52 -9.03 -5.32
N TYR A 384 -1.21 -7.72 -5.45
CA TYR A 384 0.17 -7.23 -5.44
C TYR A 384 0.84 -7.34 -4.07
N TRP A 385 0.05 -7.50 -3.00
CA TRP A 385 0.52 -7.77 -1.64
C TRP A 385 0.27 -9.22 -1.19
N GLY A 386 -0.12 -10.10 -2.12
CA GLY A 386 -0.27 -11.53 -1.85
C GLY A 386 -1.63 -11.93 -1.26
N PHE A 387 -2.63 -11.05 -1.31
CA PHE A 387 -3.99 -11.35 -0.88
C PHE A 387 -4.95 -11.43 -2.07
N ASP A 388 -5.40 -12.65 -2.39
CA ASP A 388 -6.45 -12.89 -3.37
C ASP A 388 -7.79 -13.15 -2.67
N ILE A 389 -8.73 -12.22 -2.84
CA ILE A 389 -10.07 -12.32 -2.26
C ILE A 389 -10.85 -13.54 -2.77
N THR A 390 -10.53 -14.07 -3.96
CA THR A 390 -11.18 -15.25 -4.54
C THR A 390 -10.61 -16.56 -3.99
N SER A 391 -9.37 -16.54 -3.49
CA SER A 391 -8.67 -17.68 -2.91
C SER A 391 -7.96 -17.34 -1.57
N PRO A 392 -8.69 -16.80 -0.57
CA PRO A 392 -8.07 -16.06 0.54
C PRO A 392 -7.32 -16.94 1.56
N ASN A 393 -7.37 -18.27 1.42
CA ASN A 393 -6.63 -19.22 2.26
C ASN A 393 -5.32 -19.72 1.63
N HIS A 394 -5.00 -19.33 0.40
CA HIS A 394 -3.89 -19.90 -0.38
C HIS A 394 -3.10 -18.83 -1.14
N PRO A 395 -1.97 -18.34 -0.61
CA PRO A 395 -1.42 -18.61 0.73
C PRO A 395 -2.23 -17.90 1.84
N PRO A 396 -2.14 -18.34 3.10
CA PRO A 396 -2.74 -17.62 4.21
C PRO A 396 -2.08 -16.24 4.34
N HIS A 397 -2.92 -15.23 4.57
CA HIS A 397 -2.51 -13.84 4.61
C HIS A 397 -3.07 -13.16 5.86
N PRO A 398 -2.34 -12.27 6.55
CA PRO A 398 -2.83 -11.64 7.78
C PRO A 398 -4.20 -10.95 7.63
N LEU A 399 -4.38 -10.19 6.54
CA LEU A 399 -5.69 -9.58 6.17
C LEU A 399 -6.92 -10.48 6.27
N LEU A 400 -6.79 -11.80 6.12
CA LEU A 400 -7.91 -12.75 6.13
C LEU A 400 -8.82 -12.56 7.36
N ASN A 401 -8.22 -12.29 8.52
CA ASN A 401 -8.93 -12.18 9.79
C ASN A 401 -9.32 -10.72 10.12
N HIS A 402 -8.91 -9.75 9.31
CA HIS A 402 -9.14 -8.32 9.56
C HIS A 402 -10.11 -7.68 8.56
N LEU A 403 -10.30 -8.31 7.40
CA LEU A 403 -11.09 -7.76 6.31
C LEU A 403 -12.51 -8.36 6.28
N MET A 404 -13.49 -7.50 6.50
CA MET A 404 -14.92 -7.80 6.36
C MET A 404 -15.49 -7.03 5.18
N THR A 405 -16.28 -7.69 4.33
CA THR A 405 -16.92 -7.06 3.16
C THR A 405 -18.43 -7.17 3.27
N LEU A 406 -19.13 -6.07 2.97
CA LEU A 406 -20.57 -5.97 3.10
C LEU A 406 -21.17 -5.11 1.98
N THR A 407 -22.28 -5.56 1.41
CA THR A 407 -22.99 -4.80 0.36
C THR A 407 -23.90 -3.72 0.96
N TRP A 408 -24.18 -2.66 0.20
CA TRP A 408 -25.21 -1.68 0.60
C TRP A 408 -26.59 -2.33 0.85
N LEU A 409 -26.95 -3.38 0.10
CA LEU A 409 -28.18 -4.15 0.34
C LEU A 409 -28.18 -4.78 1.73
N GLN A 410 -27.10 -5.48 2.09
CA GLN A 410 -26.92 -6.09 3.40
C GLN A 410 -26.89 -5.04 4.53
N LEU A 411 -26.36 -3.84 4.28
CA LEU A 411 -26.35 -2.79 5.29
C LEU A 411 -27.77 -2.29 5.56
N LEU A 412 -28.50 -1.95 4.50
CA LEU A 412 -29.75 -1.20 4.57
C LEU A 412 -30.94 -2.11 4.82
N LYS A 413 -31.03 -3.21 4.07
CA LYS A 413 -32.17 -4.14 4.03
C LYS A 413 -31.68 -5.60 4.03
N PRO A 414 -31.04 -6.07 5.11
CA PRO A 414 -30.46 -7.40 5.19
C PRO A 414 -31.49 -8.53 5.02
N GLU A 415 -32.75 -8.30 5.37
CA GLU A 415 -33.86 -9.24 5.19
C GLU A 415 -34.10 -9.62 3.71
N LEU A 416 -33.76 -8.72 2.78
CA LEU A 416 -33.87 -8.97 1.34
C LEU A 416 -32.70 -9.78 0.78
N ASP A 417 -31.59 -9.89 1.50
CA ASP A 417 -30.48 -10.75 1.10
C ASP A 417 -30.70 -12.18 1.60
N SER A 418 -30.98 -13.08 0.65
CA SER A 418 -31.12 -14.52 0.91
C SER A 418 -29.96 -15.13 1.68
N SER A 419 -28.73 -14.59 1.52
CA SER A 419 -27.55 -15.11 2.20
C SER A 419 -27.45 -14.75 3.68
N TYR A 420 -28.22 -13.74 4.11
CA TYR A 420 -28.41 -13.34 5.50
C TYR A 420 -29.69 -13.92 6.10
N SER A 421 -30.80 -13.90 5.36
CA SER A 421 -32.13 -14.26 5.90
C SER A 421 -32.44 -15.75 5.94
N THR A 422 -31.84 -16.56 5.05
CA THR A 422 -32.12 -18.00 4.98
C THR A 422 -31.42 -18.78 6.10
N PRO A 423 -32.15 -19.48 7.00
CA PRO A 423 -31.53 -20.27 8.07
C PRO A 423 -30.59 -21.35 7.52
N PRO A 424 -29.51 -21.68 8.26
CA PRO A 424 -28.53 -22.65 7.80
C PRO A 424 -29.12 -24.07 7.86
N PRO A 425 -28.62 -25.00 7.02
CA PRO A 425 -29.08 -26.38 7.08
C PRO A 425 -28.72 -27.04 8.41
N THR A 426 -29.63 -27.87 8.92
CA THR A 426 -29.48 -28.68 10.15
C THR A 426 -29.50 -30.17 9.80
N ALA A 427 -28.68 -30.96 10.50
CA ALA A 427 -28.62 -32.42 10.34
C ALA A 427 -27.97 -33.03 11.59
N SER A 428 -28.40 -34.23 12.00
CA SER A 428 -27.76 -34.95 13.10
C SER A 428 -26.36 -35.45 12.71
N ALA A 429 -25.48 -35.65 13.70
CA ALA A 429 -24.12 -36.13 13.47
C ALA A 429 -24.08 -37.48 12.72
N GLU A 430 -25.01 -38.37 13.03
CA GLU A 430 -25.20 -39.67 12.36
C GLU A 430 -25.60 -39.50 10.89
N THR A 431 -26.54 -38.58 10.61
CA THR A 431 -26.98 -38.26 9.25
C THR A 431 -25.84 -37.64 8.43
N LEU A 432 -25.03 -36.78 9.04
CA LEU A 432 -23.86 -36.20 8.38
C LEU A 432 -22.79 -37.24 8.06
N ALA A 433 -22.59 -38.21 8.97
CA ALA A 433 -21.64 -39.31 8.80
C ALA A 433 -22.03 -40.24 7.63
N SER A 434 -23.33 -40.39 7.34
CA SER A 434 -23.81 -41.20 6.21
C SER A 434 -23.71 -40.48 4.85
N TRP A 435 -23.58 -39.15 4.83
CA TRP A 435 -23.49 -38.40 3.57
C TRP A 435 -22.16 -38.57 2.85
N LYS A 436 -22.21 -38.56 1.51
CA LYS A 436 -21.02 -38.46 0.65
C LYS A 436 -20.15 -37.24 1.03
N PRO A 437 -18.81 -37.32 0.92
CA PRO A 437 -17.90 -36.25 1.32
C PRO A 437 -18.21 -34.88 0.69
N SER A 438 -18.61 -34.84 -0.58
CA SER A 438 -18.98 -33.59 -1.28
C SER A 438 -20.21 -32.90 -0.68
N ARG A 439 -21.26 -33.67 -0.37
CA ARG A 439 -22.49 -33.18 0.26
C ARG A 439 -22.21 -32.69 1.68
N ARG A 440 -21.40 -33.44 2.44
CA ARG A 440 -20.95 -33.06 3.79
C ARG A 440 -20.12 -31.78 3.78
N GLY A 441 -19.19 -31.65 2.83
CA GLY A 441 -18.40 -30.42 2.66
C GLY A 441 -19.26 -29.19 2.34
N ASN A 442 -20.26 -29.34 1.46
CA ASN A 442 -21.19 -28.26 1.13
C ASN A 442 -22.06 -27.83 2.33
N PHE A 443 -22.51 -28.79 3.15
CA PHE A 443 -23.25 -28.51 4.38
C PHE A 443 -22.48 -27.58 5.32
N HIS A 444 -21.26 -27.96 5.67
CA HIS A 444 -20.40 -27.17 6.56
C HIS A 444 -20.03 -25.81 5.94
N ARG A 445 -19.76 -25.75 4.63
CA ARG A 445 -19.48 -24.49 3.93
C ARG A 445 -20.66 -23.52 3.97
N LYS A 446 -21.89 -24.01 3.82
CA LYS A 446 -23.10 -23.18 3.91
C LYS A 446 -23.29 -22.60 5.32
N ARG A 447 -23.09 -23.42 6.37
CA ARG A 447 -23.15 -22.98 7.78
C ARG A 447 -22.10 -21.93 8.10
N ARG A 448 -20.83 -22.18 7.76
CA ARG A 448 -19.75 -21.18 7.93
C ARG A 448 -19.99 -19.89 7.17
N ARG A 449 -20.49 -19.97 5.93
CA ARG A 449 -20.86 -18.78 5.15
C ARG A 449 -21.95 -17.98 5.85
N PHE A 450 -23.02 -18.65 6.29
CA PHE A 450 -24.12 -18.02 7.01
C PHE A 450 -23.65 -17.34 8.31
N ALA A 451 -22.86 -18.04 9.12
CA ALA A 451 -22.30 -17.50 10.36
C ALA A 451 -21.46 -16.23 10.13
N ARG A 452 -20.55 -16.27 9.14
CA ARG A 452 -19.72 -15.11 8.77
C ARG A 452 -20.54 -13.93 8.28
N ILE A 453 -21.48 -14.14 7.34
CA ILE A 453 -22.30 -13.06 6.79
C ILE A 453 -23.13 -12.41 7.89
N ARG A 454 -23.76 -13.22 8.73
CA ARG A 454 -24.57 -12.72 9.85
C ARG A 454 -23.74 -11.91 10.84
N HIS A 455 -22.57 -12.42 11.22
CA HIS A 455 -21.64 -11.67 12.07
C HIS A 455 -21.25 -10.32 11.46
N ILE A 456 -20.86 -10.28 10.18
CA ILE A 456 -20.47 -9.04 9.50
C ILE A 456 -21.65 -8.04 9.51
N VAL A 457 -22.85 -8.47 9.12
CA VAL A 457 -24.02 -7.60 9.06
C VAL A 457 -24.43 -7.09 10.44
N ASP A 458 -24.57 -7.98 11.41
CA ASP A 458 -25.06 -7.65 12.75
C ASP A 458 -24.07 -6.73 13.48
N THR A 459 -22.76 -7.02 13.41
CA THR A 459 -21.73 -6.16 14.00
C THR A 459 -21.62 -4.82 13.28
N THR A 460 -21.80 -4.76 11.96
CA THR A 460 -21.77 -3.50 11.21
C THR A 460 -22.96 -2.62 11.58
N ARG A 461 -24.16 -3.20 11.67
CA ARG A 461 -25.38 -2.47 12.07
C ARG A 461 -25.39 -2.06 13.55
N ALA A 462 -24.66 -2.78 14.41
CA ALA A 462 -24.41 -2.36 15.78
C ALA A 462 -23.57 -1.06 15.87
N GLY A 463 -22.84 -0.71 14.81
CA GLY A 463 -22.09 0.54 14.69
C GLY A 463 -20.83 0.57 15.55
N ASN A 464 -20.60 1.73 16.19
CA ASN A 464 -19.44 2.04 17.02
C ASN A 464 -18.08 1.95 16.29
N PHE A 465 -18.05 2.38 15.03
CA PHE A 465 -16.82 2.47 14.24
C PHE A 465 -15.91 3.59 14.74
N SER A 466 -14.61 3.30 14.82
CA SER A 466 -13.57 4.24 15.26
C SER A 466 -13.31 5.35 14.23
N GLY A 467 -13.67 5.16 12.96
CA GLY A 467 -13.51 6.15 11.91
C GLY A 467 -14.13 5.72 10.58
N LEU A 468 -14.38 6.69 9.70
CA LEU A 468 -14.81 6.48 8.32
C LEU A 468 -13.71 6.93 7.37
N VAL A 469 -13.34 6.06 6.45
CA VAL A 469 -12.41 6.37 5.36
C VAL A 469 -13.07 6.03 4.02
N CYS A 470 -13.15 6.99 3.11
CA CYS A 470 -13.90 6.80 1.86
C CYS A 470 -13.11 7.31 0.65
N ALA A 471 -13.05 6.50 -0.40
CA ALA A 471 -12.63 6.89 -1.74
C ALA A 471 -13.57 6.21 -2.73
N SER A 472 -14.64 6.92 -3.12
CA SER A 472 -15.70 6.36 -3.95
C SER A 472 -16.15 7.36 -5.01
N THR A 473 -16.69 6.82 -6.09
CA THR A 473 -17.38 7.56 -7.15
C THR A 473 -18.84 7.88 -6.79
N MET A 474 -19.38 7.28 -5.73
CA MET A 474 -20.71 7.55 -5.22
C MET A 474 -20.79 8.95 -4.58
N ASP A 475 -21.98 9.53 -4.56
CA ASP A 475 -22.24 10.80 -3.89
C ASP A 475 -21.91 10.70 -2.38
N PRO A 476 -20.99 11.52 -1.86
CA PRO A 476 -20.55 11.42 -0.47
C PRO A 476 -21.63 11.83 0.53
N ILE A 477 -22.63 12.64 0.13
CA ILE A 477 -23.79 12.98 0.97
C ILE A 477 -24.62 11.72 1.23
N SER A 478 -24.93 10.98 0.17
CA SER A 478 -25.65 9.70 0.24
C SER A 478 -24.90 8.63 1.04
N ILE A 479 -23.57 8.57 0.92
CA ILE A 479 -22.72 7.69 1.75
C ILE A 479 -22.84 8.07 3.23
N LEU A 480 -22.65 9.36 3.56
CA LEU A 480 -22.66 9.83 4.94
C LEU A 480 -24.03 9.66 5.61
N LYS A 481 -25.12 9.81 4.87
CA LYS A 481 -26.49 9.54 5.36
C LYS A 481 -26.63 8.17 6.03
N HIS A 482 -25.96 7.15 5.48
CA HIS A 482 -26.06 5.77 5.98
C HIS A 482 -24.90 5.35 6.88
N THR A 483 -23.77 6.06 6.81
CA THR A 483 -22.56 5.71 7.57
C THR A 483 -22.39 6.52 8.86
N LEU A 484 -22.85 7.78 8.91
CA LEU A 484 -22.78 8.64 10.11
C LEU A 484 -23.38 8.01 11.38
N PRO A 485 -24.55 7.31 11.32
CA PRO A 485 -25.13 6.69 12.50
C PRO A 485 -24.30 5.49 13.01
N LEU A 486 -23.42 4.93 12.19
CA LEU A 486 -22.58 3.80 12.55
C LEU A 486 -21.30 4.23 13.25
N LEU A 487 -20.91 5.51 13.16
CA LEU A 487 -19.67 6.02 13.73
C LEU A 487 -19.80 6.29 15.23
N ALA A 488 -18.75 6.00 15.98
CA ALA A 488 -18.65 6.38 17.38
C ALA A 488 -18.61 7.91 17.55
N GLY A 489 -18.99 8.41 18.72
CA GLY A 489 -18.81 9.82 19.06
C GLY A 489 -17.33 10.18 19.06
N GLY A 490 -16.94 11.25 18.38
CA GLY A 490 -15.54 11.64 18.20
C GLY A 490 -14.78 10.84 17.14
N ALA A 491 -15.45 9.97 16.37
CA ALA A 491 -14.81 9.27 15.26
C ALA A 491 -14.46 10.26 14.12
N PRO A 492 -13.22 10.24 13.59
CA PRO A 492 -12.88 11.01 12.42
C PRO A 492 -13.54 10.47 11.14
N ILE A 493 -13.77 11.39 10.22
CA ILE A 493 -14.28 11.16 8.88
C ILE A 493 -13.26 11.72 7.90
N ALA A 494 -12.78 10.89 6.97
CA ALA A 494 -11.90 11.28 5.89
C ALA A 494 -12.46 10.77 4.55
N ILE A 495 -12.80 11.68 3.64
CA ILE A 495 -13.38 11.35 2.33
C ILE A 495 -12.54 11.96 1.23
N TYR A 496 -11.94 11.11 0.41
CA TYR A 496 -11.20 11.49 -0.77
C TYR A 496 -12.12 11.67 -1.98
N SER A 497 -11.82 12.66 -2.80
CA SER A 497 -12.35 12.79 -4.15
C SER A 497 -11.29 13.40 -5.08
N PRO A 498 -11.20 12.97 -6.36
CA PRO A 498 -10.32 13.61 -7.32
C PRO A 498 -10.69 15.09 -7.57
N THR A 499 -11.96 15.47 -7.39
CA THR A 499 -12.44 16.83 -7.62
C THR A 499 -13.06 17.43 -6.36
N VAL A 500 -13.15 18.77 -6.30
CA VAL A 500 -13.52 19.50 -5.09
C VAL A 500 -15.03 19.63 -4.91
N GLU A 501 -15.79 19.64 -6.00
CA GLU A 501 -17.23 19.92 -6.06
C GLU A 501 -18.08 19.00 -5.17
N PRO A 502 -17.94 17.66 -5.21
CA PRO A 502 -18.73 16.78 -4.34
C PRO A 502 -18.41 17.01 -2.85
N LEU A 503 -17.16 17.35 -2.54
CA LEU A 503 -16.74 17.64 -1.16
C LEU A 503 -17.22 19.02 -0.69
N ALA A 504 -17.29 20.00 -1.59
CA ALA A 504 -17.83 21.33 -1.30
C ALA A 504 -19.34 21.26 -1.00
N ALA A 505 -20.10 20.50 -1.81
CA ALA A 505 -21.52 20.24 -1.56
C ALA A 505 -21.73 19.55 -0.20
N LEU A 506 -20.86 18.58 0.13
CA LEU A 506 -20.89 17.92 1.43
C LEU A 506 -20.55 18.88 2.57
N ALA A 507 -19.51 19.71 2.43
CA ALA A 507 -19.12 20.65 3.46
C ALA A 507 -20.22 21.69 3.75
N ASP A 508 -20.97 22.10 2.72
CA ASP A 508 -22.11 22.99 2.89
C ASP A 508 -23.23 22.38 3.74
N CYS A 509 -23.43 21.06 3.71
CA CYS A 509 -24.40 20.37 4.58
C CYS A 509 -24.12 20.60 6.07
N PHE A 510 -22.88 20.95 6.44
CA PHE A 510 -22.45 21.22 7.82
C PHE A 510 -22.02 22.68 8.03
N SER A 511 -22.41 23.58 7.12
CA SER A 511 -22.06 25.00 7.21
C SER A 511 -22.69 25.67 8.43
N VAL A 512 -22.08 26.78 8.86
CA VAL A 512 -22.59 27.58 9.98
C VAL A 512 -24.02 28.05 9.68
N ALA A 513 -24.30 28.47 8.45
CA ALA A 513 -25.63 28.93 8.05
C ALA A 513 -26.69 27.83 8.19
N ARG A 514 -26.42 26.61 7.68
CA ARG A 514 -27.36 25.48 7.84
C ARG A 514 -27.49 25.06 9.30
N ARG A 515 -26.41 25.05 10.09
CA ARG A 515 -26.48 24.75 11.51
C ARG A 515 -27.31 25.78 12.29
N THR A 516 -27.17 27.06 12.00
CA THR A 516 -27.99 28.12 12.63
C THR A 516 -29.46 28.00 12.27
N ALA A 517 -29.78 27.74 10.99
CA ALA A 517 -31.16 27.52 10.55
C ALA A 517 -31.77 26.24 11.13
N TRP A 518 -30.96 25.19 11.34
CA TRP A 518 -31.41 23.99 12.03
C TRP A 518 -31.77 24.26 13.48
N LEU A 519 -30.94 25.03 14.20
CA LEU A 519 -31.14 25.36 15.60
C LEU A 519 -32.26 26.39 15.84
N SER A 520 -32.64 27.20 14.85
CA SER A 520 -33.77 28.13 14.98
C SER A 520 -35.13 27.43 15.00
N GLY A 521 -35.19 26.13 14.72
CA GLY A 521 -36.44 25.37 14.70
C GLY A 521 -37.20 25.49 13.38
N ASP A 522 -36.55 25.92 12.29
CA ASP A 522 -37.13 26.06 10.95
C ASP A 522 -37.47 24.71 10.27
N VAL A 523 -37.43 23.60 11.01
CA VAL A 523 -37.65 22.24 10.51
C VAL A 523 -38.76 21.60 11.34
N PRO A 524 -40.03 21.63 10.88
CA PRO A 524 -41.14 21.07 11.64
C PRO A 524 -41.08 19.54 11.78
N GLU A 525 -40.45 18.86 10.82
CA GLU A 525 -40.34 17.38 10.76
C GLU A 525 -39.52 16.77 11.90
N ILE A 526 -38.71 17.57 12.61
CA ILE A 526 -37.78 17.09 13.64
C ILE A 526 -38.22 17.43 15.07
N ALA A 527 -39.33 18.17 15.24
CA ALA A 527 -39.73 18.71 16.54
C ALA A 527 -40.05 17.63 17.59
N ASP A 528 -40.62 16.51 17.15
CA ASP A 528 -41.05 15.41 18.02
C ASP A 528 -40.10 14.21 18.04
N LEU A 529 -38.95 14.30 17.37
CA LEU A 529 -38.00 13.19 17.25
C LEU A 529 -37.06 13.12 18.46
N SER A 530 -36.83 11.90 18.96
CA SER A 530 -35.79 11.64 19.96
C SER A 530 -34.38 11.85 19.39
N VAL A 531 -33.38 11.95 20.26
CA VAL A 531 -31.97 12.13 19.83
C VAL A 531 -31.52 10.98 18.92
N GLU A 532 -31.89 9.74 19.23
CA GLU A 532 -31.55 8.58 18.41
C GLU A 532 -32.22 8.59 17.04
N GLU A 533 -33.47 9.05 16.97
CA GLU A 533 -34.20 9.23 15.71
C GLU A 533 -33.61 10.38 14.88
N LEU A 534 -33.15 11.45 15.52
CA LEU A 534 -32.45 12.57 14.87
C LEU A 534 -31.09 12.17 14.31
N GLU A 535 -30.40 11.23 14.95
CA GLU A 535 -29.14 10.69 14.42
C GLU A 535 -29.36 9.85 13.16
N ARG A 536 -30.51 9.18 13.04
CA ARG A 536 -30.88 8.33 11.89
C ARG A 536 -31.84 9.01 10.91
N TRP A 537 -32.10 10.30 11.11
CA TRP A 537 -33.08 11.03 10.32
C TRP A 537 -32.66 11.06 8.83
N PRO A 538 -33.57 10.74 7.90
CA PRO A 538 -33.22 10.53 6.49
C PRO A 538 -32.82 11.79 5.73
N GLY A 539 -32.99 12.99 6.28
CA GLY A 539 -32.76 14.21 5.52
C GLY A 539 -33.96 14.64 4.68
N ASN A 540 -33.95 15.91 4.27
CA ASN A 540 -34.85 16.49 3.28
C ASN A 540 -34.05 17.38 2.31
N GLU A 541 -34.72 18.06 1.38
CA GLU A 541 -34.06 18.89 0.36
C GLU A 541 -33.24 20.04 0.97
N ARG A 542 -33.76 20.67 2.04
CA ARG A 542 -33.07 21.77 2.74
C ARG A 542 -31.98 21.27 3.70
N PHE A 543 -32.10 20.06 4.22
CA PHE A 543 -31.12 19.45 5.11
C PHE A 543 -30.90 17.99 4.71
N PRO A 544 -30.03 17.74 3.70
CA PRO A 544 -29.75 16.37 3.25
C PRO A 544 -29.15 15.50 4.35
N LEU A 545 -28.42 16.14 5.29
CA LEU A 545 -27.84 15.56 6.49
C LEU A 545 -28.16 16.46 7.68
N ASN A 546 -28.19 15.88 8.88
CA ASN A 546 -28.30 16.65 10.10
C ASN A 546 -26.98 17.44 10.35
N PRO A 547 -27.00 18.79 10.29
CA PRO A 547 -25.81 19.64 10.34
C PRO A 547 -25.10 19.66 11.70
N THR A 548 -25.69 19.03 12.72
CA THR A 548 -25.13 18.93 14.08
C THR A 548 -24.28 17.68 14.30
N LEU A 549 -24.35 16.69 13.41
CA LEU A 549 -23.67 15.39 13.59
C LEU A 549 -22.19 15.41 13.20
N VAL A 550 -21.70 16.46 12.53
CA VAL A 550 -20.30 16.59 12.15
C VAL A 550 -19.78 17.98 12.53
N GLN A 551 -18.60 18.01 13.16
CA GLN A 551 -17.89 19.22 13.55
C GLN A 551 -16.51 19.31 12.89
N GLY A 552 -15.99 20.54 12.79
CA GLY A 552 -14.67 20.80 12.23
C GLY A 552 -14.54 20.40 10.76
N THR A 553 -15.61 20.60 9.97
CA THR A 553 -15.58 20.27 8.55
C THR A 553 -14.56 21.12 7.82
N SER A 554 -13.67 20.47 7.06
CA SER A 554 -12.66 21.15 6.26
C SER A 554 -12.40 20.37 4.97
N ILE A 555 -12.00 21.08 3.92
CA ILE A 555 -11.54 20.48 2.66
C ILE A 555 -10.08 20.87 2.50
N GLN A 556 -9.23 19.86 2.30
CA GLN A 556 -7.79 20.04 2.20
C GLN A 556 -7.29 19.40 0.90
N THR A 557 -6.19 19.94 0.39
CA THR A 557 -5.43 19.36 -0.71
C THR A 557 -3.94 19.50 -0.38
N SER A 558 -3.13 18.62 -0.95
CA SER A 558 -1.68 18.63 -0.81
C SER A 558 -1.09 18.39 -2.18
N ARG A 559 0.00 19.08 -2.49
CA ARG A 559 0.69 19.01 -3.78
C ARG A 559 2.16 18.76 -3.52
N ALA A 560 2.68 17.64 -4.00
CA ALA A 560 4.11 17.39 -4.02
C ALA A 560 4.73 18.02 -5.27
N ARG A 561 5.85 18.73 -5.12
CA ARG A 561 6.67 19.22 -6.23
C ARG A 561 8.02 18.56 -6.16
N HIS A 562 8.41 17.85 -7.21
CA HIS A 562 9.69 17.17 -7.31
C HIS A 562 10.79 18.16 -7.66
N TRP A 563 11.97 17.93 -7.08
CA TRP A 563 13.15 18.75 -7.29
C TRP A 563 14.29 17.92 -7.86
N GLN A 564 14.98 18.49 -8.84
CA GLN A 564 16.34 18.06 -9.15
C GLN A 564 17.26 18.70 -8.12
N VAL A 565 18.05 17.88 -7.44
CA VAL A 565 19.01 18.34 -6.43
C VAL A 565 20.39 17.84 -6.85
N LEU A 566 21.15 18.73 -7.48
CA LEU A 566 22.51 18.48 -7.96
C LEU A 566 23.34 19.75 -7.72
N PRO A 567 24.65 19.63 -7.40
CA PRO A 567 25.52 20.79 -7.25
C PRO A 567 25.42 21.76 -8.45
N GLY A 568 25.15 23.04 -8.16
CA GLY A 568 25.00 24.10 -9.18
C GLY A 568 23.80 23.96 -10.12
N ARG A 569 22.91 22.97 -9.94
CA ARG A 569 21.79 22.64 -10.86
C ARG A 569 20.50 22.26 -10.12
N THR A 570 20.29 22.83 -8.94
CA THR A 570 19.09 22.59 -8.14
C THR A 570 17.93 23.44 -8.64
N HIS A 571 16.87 22.78 -9.11
CA HIS A 571 15.64 23.44 -9.56
C HIS A 571 14.46 22.48 -9.43
N PRO A 572 13.21 22.97 -9.34
CA PRO A 572 12.05 22.09 -9.44
C PRO A 572 12.01 21.43 -10.83
N LEU A 573 11.37 20.26 -10.94
CA LEU A 573 11.07 19.70 -12.26
C LEU A 573 10.15 20.66 -13.02
N MET A 574 10.46 20.87 -14.30
CA MET A 574 9.74 21.82 -15.15
C MET A 574 8.37 21.29 -15.58
N THR A 575 8.23 19.97 -15.63
CA THR A 575 7.01 19.27 -16.03
C THR A 575 6.77 18.10 -15.09
N GLU A 576 5.52 17.94 -14.67
CA GLU A 576 5.06 16.81 -13.87
C GLU A 576 3.79 16.23 -14.50
N ARG A 577 3.36 15.07 -14.00
CA ARG A 577 2.11 14.45 -14.43
C ARG A 577 0.93 15.37 -14.10
N GLY A 578 0.19 15.75 -15.14
CA GLY A 578 -1.08 16.46 -15.01
C GLY A 578 -2.19 15.58 -14.42
N GLY A 579 -3.44 16.04 -14.53
CA GLY A 579 -4.60 15.37 -13.93
C GLY A 579 -4.87 15.83 -12.49
N PRO A 580 -5.86 15.23 -11.82
CA PRO A 580 -6.29 15.64 -10.49
C PRO A 580 -5.16 15.55 -9.45
N ASP A 581 -5.09 16.54 -8.57
CA ASP A 581 -4.24 16.49 -7.36
C ASP A 581 -4.95 15.77 -6.21
N GLY A 582 -6.28 15.78 -6.25
CA GLY A 582 -7.12 15.20 -5.20
C GLY A 582 -7.41 16.16 -4.05
N PHE A 583 -8.54 15.91 -3.40
CA PHE A 583 -9.03 16.66 -2.26
C PHE A 583 -9.51 15.69 -1.18
N VAL A 584 -9.41 16.11 0.08
CA VAL A 584 -9.86 15.34 1.23
C VAL A 584 -10.79 16.20 2.07
N PHE A 585 -12.01 15.73 2.25
CA PHE A 585 -12.93 16.26 3.25
C PHE A 585 -12.63 15.59 4.59
N THR A 586 -12.56 16.40 5.64
CA THR A 586 -12.30 15.95 7.01
C THR A 586 -13.40 16.44 7.94
N GLY A 587 -13.76 15.66 8.94
CA GLY A 587 -14.64 16.10 10.02
C GLY A 587 -14.63 15.11 11.18
N TRP A 588 -15.28 15.49 12.28
CA TRP A 588 -15.41 14.66 13.47
C TRP A 588 -16.87 14.41 13.79
N ARG A 589 -17.24 13.14 13.99
CA ARG A 589 -18.59 12.76 14.42
C ARG A 589 -18.88 13.40 15.78
N ALA A 590 -19.89 14.24 15.85
CA ALA A 590 -20.33 14.88 17.08
C ALA A 590 -21.66 14.28 17.53
N LYS A 591 -21.81 14.04 18.84
CA LYS A 591 -23.09 13.69 19.44
C LYS A 591 -23.79 14.97 19.92
N PRO A 592 -25.06 15.21 19.57
CA PRO A 592 -25.83 16.32 20.13
C PRO A 592 -25.81 16.28 21.65
N ALA A 593 -25.66 17.45 22.29
CA ALA A 593 -25.67 17.52 23.74
C ALA A 593 -27.09 17.32 24.28
N GLU A 594 -27.23 16.48 25.30
CA GLU A 594 -28.49 16.31 26.03
C GLU A 594 -28.66 17.45 27.03
N GLY A 595 -29.72 18.25 26.89
CA GLY A 595 -30.06 19.35 27.80
C GLY A 595 -29.39 20.70 27.49
N LYS A 596 -29.55 21.67 28.41
CA LYS A 596 -29.01 23.03 28.24
C LYS A 596 -27.49 23.03 28.40
N VAL A 597 -26.78 23.28 27.29
CA VAL A 597 -25.33 23.51 27.29
C VAL A 597 -25.02 24.85 27.97
N ALA A 598 -24.78 24.83 29.28
CA ALA A 598 -24.28 26.00 30.00
C ALA A 598 -22.76 26.10 29.81
N ALA A 599 -22.32 27.03 28.96
CA ALA A 599 -20.90 27.38 28.85
C ALA A 599 -20.41 28.01 30.17
N LYS A 600 -19.89 27.20 31.10
CA LYS A 600 -19.16 27.70 32.28
C LYS A 600 -17.77 28.18 31.86
N GLY A 601 -17.72 29.27 31.11
CA GLY A 601 -16.49 30.03 30.94
C GLY A 601 -16.09 30.61 32.30
N LYS A 602 -14.93 30.22 32.85
CA LYS A 602 -14.32 30.89 34.00
C LYS A 602 -13.77 32.25 33.56
N PHE A 603 -14.63 33.17 33.11
CA PHE A 603 -14.24 34.55 32.94
C PHE A 603 -14.20 35.19 34.32
N LYS A 604 -13.02 35.20 34.96
CA LYS A 604 -12.75 36.10 36.08
C LYS A 604 -12.86 37.52 35.54
N ARG A 605 -14.02 38.14 35.74
CA ARG A 605 -14.26 39.55 35.44
C ARG A 605 -13.27 40.36 36.28
N ARG A 606 -12.20 40.85 35.65
CA ARG A 606 -11.18 41.68 36.29
C ARG A 606 -11.86 43.01 36.64
N LYS A 607 -12.15 43.22 37.92
CA LYS A 607 -12.72 44.47 38.42
C LYS A 607 -11.64 45.55 38.27
N VAL A 608 -11.80 46.43 37.28
CA VAL A 608 -10.96 47.63 37.17
C VAL A 608 -11.40 48.55 38.30
N GLY A 609 -10.51 48.79 39.26
CA GLY A 609 -10.72 49.76 40.33
C GLY A 609 -10.67 51.17 39.76
N SER A 610 -11.72 51.94 40.00
CA SER A 610 -11.72 53.39 39.79
C SER A 610 -11.34 54.07 41.10
N GLU A 611 -10.10 54.53 41.21
CA GLU A 611 -9.66 55.48 42.23
C GLU A 611 -9.10 56.73 41.53
N GLY A 612 -9.60 57.91 41.95
CA GLY A 612 -9.13 59.26 41.61
C GLY A 612 -9.64 59.80 40.26
N THR A 613 -10.24 60.98 40.14
CA THR A 613 -10.00 62.23 40.88
C THR A 613 -11.18 63.23 40.66
N GLU A 614 -11.40 64.05 41.69
CA GLU A 614 -12.19 65.29 41.85
C GLU A 614 -12.26 66.19 40.59
N ASN A 615 -13.24 67.06 40.33
CA ASN A 615 -13.76 68.11 41.22
C ASN A 615 -14.98 68.89 40.61
N SER A 616 -15.79 69.51 41.49
CA SER A 616 -16.57 70.76 41.33
C SER A 616 -17.79 70.86 40.37
N SER A 617 -19.00 70.91 40.94
CA SER A 617 -19.83 72.14 41.06
C SER A 617 -21.31 71.82 41.30
N MET A 618 -21.83 72.11 42.50
CA MET A 618 -23.26 72.30 42.70
C MET A 618 -23.50 73.63 43.40
N ARG A 619 -24.30 74.44 42.71
CA ARG A 619 -24.80 75.75 43.10
C ARG A 619 -25.61 75.67 44.38
N ALA A 620 -25.46 76.72 45.17
CA ALA A 620 -26.33 77.08 46.29
C ALA A 620 -27.77 77.34 45.82
N GLU A 621 -28.74 76.84 46.59
CA GLU A 621 -30.03 77.50 46.79
C GLU A 621 -30.37 77.53 48.29
N VAL A 622 -31.13 78.55 48.63
CA VAL A 622 -31.31 79.22 49.92
C VAL A 622 -32.66 78.85 50.52
N GLY A 623 -32.78 78.85 51.86
CA GLY A 623 -34.05 78.93 52.60
C GLY A 623 -34.17 77.83 53.66
N VAL A 624 -33.93 78.11 54.96
CA VAL A 624 -34.95 78.52 55.96
C VAL A 624 -36.06 77.46 56.02
N GLU A 625 -36.16 76.61 57.03
CA GLU A 625 -36.26 76.86 58.48
C GLU A 625 -35.86 75.61 59.27
#